data_AF-A0A7R7VJ47-F1
#
_entry.id   AF-A0A7R7VJ47-F1
#
_cell.length_a   1.000
_cell.length_b   1.000
_cell.length_c   1.000
_cell.angle_alpha   90.00
_cell.angle_beta   90.00
_cell.angle_gamma   90.00
#
_symmetry.space_group_name_H-M   'P 1'
#
loop_
_entity.id
_entity.type
_entity.pdbx_description
1 polymer ?
#
loop_
_entity_poly.entity_id
_entity_poly.type
_entity_poly.pdbx_seq_one_letter_code
_entity_poly.pdbx_strand_id
1 'polypeptide(L)'
;MVWRRETTAVSSLKKAMSCIPVCSKGSSLRIAPERAQASHVIVVSSMSEAYGVPRIRVGRRTTTDPSLQETFIAAKGQISTSGSILGELVAEQILVRRDEVLPKTEAGMRHRRDSIDA
;
A
#
# COMPACT_ATOMS: atom_id res chain seq x y z
N MET A 1 40.15 -2.63 3.43
CA MET A 1 39.11 -3.66 3.59
C MET A 1 38.40 -3.80 2.24
N VAL A 2 38.75 -4.84 1.50
CA VAL A 2 38.30 -5.09 0.12
C VAL A 2 36.95 -5.79 0.16
N TRP A 3 35.90 -5.19 -0.41
CA TRP A 3 34.65 -5.90 -0.68
C TRP A 3 34.60 -6.22 -2.18
N ARG A 4 34.93 -7.46 -2.49
CA ARG A 4 35.02 -8.04 -3.84
C ARG A 4 33.64 -8.49 -4.30
N ARG A 5 33.36 -8.26 -5.57
CA ARG A 5 32.12 -8.57 -6.30
C ARG A 5 31.76 -10.06 -6.24
N GLU A 6 30.54 -10.37 -5.77
CA GLU A 6 29.75 -11.50 -6.27
C GLU A 6 28.64 -10.94 -7.16
N THR A 7 28.89 -11.01 -8.46
CA THR A 7 28.12 -10.41 -9.55
C THR A 7 27.38 -11.49 -10.32
N THR A 8 26.14 -11.81 -9.93
CA THR A 8 25.11 -12.32 -10.87
C THR A 8 23.69 -12.17 -10.35
N ALA A 9 23.43 -12.45 -9.06
CA ALA A 9 22.07 -12.35 -8.47
C ALA A 9 21.60 -10.91 -8.18
N VAL A 10 22.53 -9.95 -8.09
CA VAL A 10 22.24 -8.54 -7.76
C VAL A 10 21.74 -7.73 -8.97
N SER A 11 21.81 -8.28 -10.19
CA SER A 11 21.31 -7.60 -11.39
C SER A 11 19.78 -7.55 -11.45
N SER A 12 19.11 -8.64 -11.06
CA SER A 12 17.64 -8.66 -10.90
C SER A 12 17.17 -7.85 -9.69
N LEU A 13 17.92 -7.83 -8.59
CA LEU A 13 17.59 -7.01 -7.42
C LEU A 13 17.81 -5.51 -7.66
N LYS A 14 18.83 -5.10 -8.43
CA LYS A 14 19.00 -3.67 -8.80
C LYS A 14 17.91 -3.19 -9.75
N LYS A 15 17.39 -4.06 -10.62
CA LYS A 15 16.23 -3.73 -11.47
C LYS A 15 14.95 -3.62 -10.63
N ALA A 16 14.76 -4.47 -9.63
CA ALA A 16 13.65 -4.40 -8.68
C ALA A 16 13.74 -3.22 -7.69
N MET A 17 14.94 -2.85 -7.23
CA MET A 17 15.17 -1.73 -6.31
C MET A 17 15.19 -0.35 -6.99
N SER A 18 15.28 -0.29 -8.32
CA SER A 18 15.01 0.94 -9.09
C SER A 18 13.51 1.24 -9.26
N CYS A 19 12.66 0.29 -8.85
CA CYS A 19 11.20 0.35 -9.00
C CYS A 19 10.48 0.58 -7.67
N ILE A 20 11.14 1.15 -6.65
CA ILE A 20 10.42 1.76 -5.53
C ILE A 20 10.26 3.24 -5.87
N PRO A 21 9.21 3.64 -6.61
CA PRO A 21 8.94 5.05 -6.82
C PRO A 21 8.57 5.64 -5.46
N VAL A 22 9.53 6.34 -4.87
CA VAL A 22 9.28 7.61 -4.20
C VAL A 22 8.36 8.40 -5.13
N CYS A 23 7.12 8.64 -4.68
CA CYS A 23 6.12 9.54 -5.25
C CYS A 23 6.50 10.16 -6.60
N SER A 24 6.57 9.36 -7.67
CA SER A 24 6.70 9.86 -9.03
C SER A 24 6.28 8.76 -9.99
N LYS A 25 5.20 9.05 -10.72
CA LYS A 25 4.62 8.26 -11.82
C LYS A 25 3.99 6.91 -11.44
N GLY A 26 2.66 6.97 -11.29
CA GLY A 26 1.68 5.96 -11.71
C GLY A 26 2.10 4.50 -11.69
N SER A 27 1.95 3.84 -10.54
CA SER A 27 1.68 2.41 -10.49
C SER A 27 0.17 2.19 -10.36
N SER A 28 -0.31 1.19 -11.09
CA SER A 28 -1.67 0.89 -11.56
C SER A 28 -2.72 0.52 -10.49
N LEU A 29 -2.70 1.17 -9.33
CA LEU A 29 -3.82 1.10 -8.38
C LEU A 29 -4.83 2.21 -8.71
N ARG A 30 -5.89 1.87 -9.46
CA ARG A 30 -7.05 2.74 -9.71
C ARG A 30 -7.87 2.91 -8.43
N ILE A 31 -7.30 3.51 -7.38
CA ILE A 31 -8.11 4.38 -6.52
C ILE A 31 -8.04 5.71 -7.25
N ALA A 32 -9.09 6.04 -8.00
CA ALA A 32 -9.13 7.27 -8.76
C ALA A 32 -8.69 8.43 -7.85
N PRO A 33 -7.62 9.20 -8.18
CA PRO A 33 -7.31 10.44 -7.48
C PRO A 33 -8.46 11.44 -7.59
N GLU A 34 -9.46 11.14 -8.42
CA GLU A 34 -10.68 11.89 -8.66
C GLU A 34 -11.42 12.28 -7.38
N ARG A 35 -11.42 11.44 -6.33
CA ARG A 35 -12.10 11.80 -5.07
C ARG A 35 -11.26 12.63 -4.09
N ALA A 36 -9.95 12.76 -4.31
CA ALA A 36 -9.05 13.55 -3.47
C ALA A 36 -8.70 14.91 -4.11
N GLN A 37 -9.55 15.44 -4.98
CA GLN A 37 -9.28 16.67 -5.74
C GLN A 37 -9.32 17.94 -4.89
N ALA A 38 -9.90 17.90 -3.69
CA ALA A 38 -9.90 19.04 -2.79
C ALA A 38 -8.67 19.02 -1.86
N SER A 39 -8.00 20.17 -1.72
CA SER A 39 -6.78 20.35 -0.92
C SER A 39 -6.93 20.00 0.56
N HIS A 40 -8.15 19.92 1.07
CA HIS A 40 -8.45 19.61 2.47
C HIS A 40 -8.77 18.13 2.72
N VAL A 41 -8.72 17.26 1.70
CA VAL A 41 -9.09 15.86 1.83
C VAL A 41 -7.87 14.98 2.06
N ILE A 42 -7.90 14.24 3.18
CA ILE A 42 -6.92 13.21 3.49
C ILE A 42 -7.61 11.85 3.35
N VAL A 43 -7.15 11.05 2.39
CA VAL A 43 -7.62 9.67 2.21
C VAL A 43 -6.66 8.73 2.92
N VAL A 44 -7.20 7.93 3.85
CA VAL A 44 -6.47 6.87 4.53
C VAL A 44 -7.13 5.54 4.18
N SER A 45 -6.32 4.54 3.85
CA SER A 45 -6.77 3.21 3.49
C SER A 45 -5.84 2.17 4.11
N SER A 46 -6.39 1.03 4.53
CA SER A 46 -5.66 -0.05 5.18
C SER A 46 -6.05 -1.40 4.57
N MET A 47 -5.12 -2.34 4.55
CA MET A 47 -5.37 -3.71 4.09
C MET A 47 -6.13 -4.56 5.12
N SER A 48 -6.18 -4.13 6.38
CA SER A 48 -6.78 -4.89 7.48
C SER A 48 -8.27 -5.15 7.30
N GLU A 49 -9.01 -4.14 6.84
CA GLU A 49 -10.48 -4.17 6.82
C GLU A 49 -11.04 -4.61 5.46
N ALA A 50 -10.57 -4.01 4.37
CA ALA A 50 -11.08 -4.32 3.03
C ALA A 50 -10.65 -5.70 2.53
N TYR A 51 -9.42 -6.12 2.86
CA TYR A 51 -8.84 -7.37 2.37
C TYR A 51 -8.75 -8.46 3.45
N GLY A 52 -9.13 -8.15 4.70
CA GLY A 52 -9.12 -9.12 5.80
C GLY A 52 -7.71 -9.54 6.24
N VAL A 53 -6.69 -8.71 6.01
CA VAL A 53 -5.28 -9.05 6.28
C VAL A 53 -4.68 -8.12 7.34
N PRO A 54 -5.06 -8.26 8.63
CA PRO A 54 -4.65 -7.30 9.66
C PRO A 54 -3.17 -7.38 10.05
N ARG A 55 -2.52 -8.54 9.87
CA ARG A 55 -1.16 -8.78 10.38
C ARG A 55 -0.04 -8.28 9.47
N ILE A 56 -0.31 -7.91 8.22
CA ILE A 56 0.72 -7.38 7.31
C ILE A 56 1.07 -5.91 7.59
N ARG A 57 0.23 -5.19 8.35
CA ARG A 57 0.45 -3.79 8.77
C ARG A 57 0.78 -2.85 7.60
N VAL A 58 0.14 -3.07 6.45
CA VAL A 58 0.27 -2.23 5.26
C VAL A 58 -0.98 -1.37 5.06
N GLY A 59 -0.76 -0.08 4.81
CA GLY A 59 -1.79 0.89 4.49
C GLY A 59 -1.24 2.04 3.67
N ARG A 60 -2.13 2.79 3.02
CA ARG A 60 -1.80 3.92 2.16
C ARG A 60 -2.54 5.17 2.62
N ARG A 61 -1.84 6.30 2.55
CA ARG A 61 -2.40 7.65 2.75
C ARG A 61 -2.18 8.48 1.49
N THR A 62 -3.11 9.38 1.17
CA THR A 62 -3.02 10.27 0.00
C THR A 62 -3.70 11.59 0.32
N THR A 63 -3.03 12.69 -0.01
CA THR A 63 -3.52 14.07 0.09
C THR A 63 -2.96 14.86 -1.10
N THR A 64 -3.67 15.87 -1.57
CA THR A 64 -3.21 16.77 -2.65
C THR A 64 -2.48 18.00 -2.14
N ASP A 65 -2.56 18.30 -0.84
CA ASP A 65 -1.84 19.43 -0.23
C ASP A 65 -0.36 19.07 0.04
N PRO A 66 0.60 19.76 -0.58
CA PRO A 66 2.03 19.49 -0.40
C PRO A 66 2.51 19.75 1.04
N SER A 67 1.95 20.73 1.75
CA SER A 67 2.35 21.03 3.14
C SER A 67 2.01 19.89 4.09
N LEU A 68 0.84 19.27 3.88
CA LEU A 68 0.43 18.08 4.60
C LEU A 68 1.28 16.86 4.21
N GLN A 69 1.65 16.71 2.92
CA GLN A 69 2.54 15.62 2.50
C GLN A 69 3.89 15.67 3.22
N GLU A 70 4.52 16.85 3.31
CA GLU A 70 5.79 17.05 4.02
C GLU A 70 5.66 16.72 5.50
N THR A 71 4.60 17.22 6.14
CA THR A 71 4.29 16.94 7.55
C THR A 71 4.16 15.44 7.80
N PHE A 72 3.47 14.71 6.92
CA PHE A 72 3.32 13.27 7.03
C PHE A 72 4.62 12.50 6.80
N ILE A 73 5.51 12.98 5.95
CA ILE A 73 6.84 12.38 5.75
C ILE A 73 7.68 12.54 7.03
N ALA A 74 7.68 13.75 7.61
CA ALA A 74 8.36 14.01 8.88
C ALA A 74 7.80 13.13 10.02
N ALA A 75 6.47 13.08 10.17
CA ALA A 75 5.81 12.25 11.16
C ALA A 75 6.07 10.75 10.95
N LYS A 76 6.16 10.29 9.69
CA LYS A 76 6.52 8.89 9.40
C LYS A 76 7.91 8.57 9.93
N GLY A 77 8.89 9.43 9.72
CA GLY A 77 10.24 9.23 10.27
C GLY A 77 10.27 9.11 11.79
N GLN A 78 9.35 9.77 12.49
CA GLN A 78 9.22 9.69 13.95
C GLN A 78 8.49 8.42 14.44
N ILE A 79 7.52 7.91 13.67
CA ILE A 79 6.70 6.76 14.06
C ILE A 79 7.31 5.43 13.58
N SER A 80 7.77 5.37 12.33
CA SER A 80 8.34 4.18 11.71
C SER A 80 9.08 4.52 10.41
N THR A 81 10.38 4.23 10.38
CA THR A 81 11.25 4.52 9.23
C THR A 81 10.81 3.77 7.96
N SER A 82 10.44 2.50 8.08
CA SER A 82 10.03 1.66 6.94
C SER A 82 9.07 0.54 7.35
N GLY A 83 8.24 0.08 6.40
CA GLY A 83 7.37 -1.08 6.57
C GLY A 83 8.15 -2.40 6.55
N SER A 84 7.44 -3.51 6.79
CA SER A 84 7.99 -4.85 6.62
C SER A 84 8.11 -5.18 5.13
N ILE A 85 9.31 -5.58 4.67
CA ILE A 85 9.54 -6.02 3.29
C ILE A 85 8.58 -7.16 2.92
N LEU A 86 8.43 -8.15 3.79
CA LEU A 86 7.51 -9.27 3.55
C LEU A 86 6.05 -8.80 3.51
N GLY A 87 5.67 -7.88 4.40
CA GLY A 87 4.33 -7.30 4.41
C GLY A 87 4.02 -6.55 3.11
N GLU A 88 4.97 -5.77 2.60
CA GLU A 88 4.85 -5.03 1.34
C GLU A 88 4.73 -5.98 0.13
N LEU A 89 5.53 -7.05 0.08
CA LEU A 89 5.45 -8.06 -0.99
C LEU A 89 4.12 -8.83 -0.96
N VAL A 90 3.64 -9.21 0.22
CA VAL A 90 2.32 -9.85 0.35
C VAL A 90 1.21 -8.89 -0.07
N ALA A 91 1.29 -7.62 0.35
CA ALA A 91 0.32 -6.60 -0.05
C ALA A 91 0.28 -6.42 -1.57
N GLU A 92 1.44 -6.39 -2.23
CA GLU A 92 1.54 -6.32 -3.70
C GLU A 92 0.77 -7.47 -4.36
N GLN A 93 1.04 -8.72 -3.95
CA GLN A 93 0.37 -9.89 -4.53
C GLN A 93 -1.15 -9.87 -4.34
N ILE A 94 -1.62 -9.36 -3.20
CA ILE A 94 -3.06 -9.23 -2.92
C ILE A 94 -3.69 -8.15 -3.78
N LEU A 95 -3.01 -7.01 -3.95
CA LEU A 95 -3.51 -5.90 -4.77
C LEU A 95 -3.54 -6.24 -6.26
N VAL A 96 -2.58 -7.04 -6.75
CA VAL A 96 -2.61 -7.59 -8.12
C VAL A 96 -3.84 -8.46 -8.35
N ARG A 97 -4.27 -9.21 -7.33
CA ARG A 97 -5.42 -10.12 -7.37
C ARG A 97 -6.69 -9.53 -6.75
N ARG A 98 -6.76 -8.20 -6.59
CA ARG A 98 -7.85 -7.54 -5.85
C ARG A 98 -9.24 -7.89 -6.39
N ASP A 99 -9.35 -8.05 -7.72
CA ASP A 99 -10.64 -8.31 -8.38
C ASP A 99 -11.14 -9.74 -8.09
N GLU A 100 -10.25 -10.65 -7.68
CA GLU A 100 -10.60 -11.99 -7.19
C GLU A 100 -10.89 -12.00 -5.68
N VAL A 101 -10.17 -11.18 -4.91
CA VAL A 101 -10.18 -11.21 -3.44
C VAL A 101 -11.33 -10.39 -2.87
N LEU A 102 -11.53 -9.16 -3.37
CA LEU A 102 -12.48 -8.21 -2.81
C LEU A 102 -13.94 -8.71 -2.91
N PRO A 103 -14.43 -9.28 -4.03
CA PRO A 103 -15.80 -9.77 -4.10
C PRO A 103 -16.10 -10.91 -3.11
N LYS A 104 -15.10 -11.75 -2.82
CA LYS A 104 -15.24 -12.84 -1.83
C LYS A 104 -15.42 -12.28 -0.42
N THR A 105 -14.62 -11.28 -0.06
CA THR A 105 -14.73 -10.60 1.23
C THR A 105 -16.07 -9.88 1.35
N GLU A 106 -16.50 -9.16 0.31
CA GLU A 106 -17.79 -8.47 0.30
C GLU A 106 -18.98 -9.43 0.44
N ALA A 107 -18.96 -10.56 -0.27
CA ALA A 107 -20.01 -11.57 -0.15
C ALA A 107 -20.11 -12.11 1.28
N GLY A 108 -18.98 -12.42 1.92
CA GLY A 108 -18.94 -12.87 3.31
C GLY A 108 -19.36 -11.79 4.32
N MET A 109 -19.16 -10.50 4.02
CA MET A 109 -19.65 -9.39 4.84
C MET A 109 -21.16 -9.18 4.66
N ARG A 110 -21.68 -9.28 3.44
CA ARG A 110 -23.13 -9.22 3.14
C ARG A 110 -23.88 -10.31 3.86
N HIS A 111 -23.45 -11.56 3.72
CA HIS A 111 -24.10 -12.69 4.38
C HIS A 111 -24.21 -12.53 5.92
N ARG A 112 -23.17 -11.99 6.55
CA ARG A 112 -23.18 -11.71 8.00
C ARG A 112 -24.11 -10.57 8.38
N ARG A 113 -24.24 -9.54 7.52
CA ARG A 113 -25.19 -8.44 7.72
C ARG A 113 -26.62 -8.95 7.62
N ASP A 114 -26.92 -9.74 6.60
CA ASP A 114 -28.26 -10.29 6.37
C ASP A 114 -28.75 -11.17 7.54
N SER A 115 -27.82 -11.77 8.29
CA SER A 115 -28.14 -12.57 9.49
C SER A 115 -28.51 -11.73 10.72
N ILE A 116 -28.17 -10.44 10.74
CA ILE A 116 -28.49 -9.50 11.83
C ILE A 116 -29.78 -8.74 11.53
N ASP A 117 -30.02 -8.47 10.24
CA ASP A 117 -31.20 -7.73 9.77
C ASP A 117 -32.47 -8.61 9.63
N ALA A 118 -32.37 -9.92 9.91
CA ALA A 118 -33.46 -10.91 9.89
C ALA A 118 -34.01 -11.18 11.29
#